data_AF-A0A7Y4VCV4-F1
#
_entry.id   AF-A0A7Y4VCV4-F1
#
_cell.length_a   1.000
_cell.length_b   1.000
_cell.length_c   1.000
_cell.angle_alpha   90.00
_cell.angle_beta   90.00
_cell.angle_gamma   90.00
#
_symmetry.space_group_name_H-M   'P 1'
#
loop_
_entity.id
_entity.type
_entity.pdbx_description
1 polymer ?
#
loop_
_entity_poly.entity_id
_entity_poly.type
_entity_poly.pdbx_seq_one_letter_code
_entity_poly.pdbx_strand_id
1 'polypeptide(L)' 'MKTVHAVYEHGVFRPLEAVELAEQTEVEFEPKIIGQIEPKPGSMEAIYAILSERFESGERDVAERHNEHQP' A
#
# COMPACT_ATOMS: atom_id res chain seq x y z
N MET A 1 -12.55 12.28 28.16
CA MET A 1 -11.66 11.23 27.62
C MET A 1 -11.20 11.65 26.23
N LYS A 2 -9.98 11.30 25.83
CA LYS A 2 -9.49 11.60 24.48
C LYS A 2 -10.04 10.56 23.49
N THR A 3 -10.39 11.00 22.29
CA THR A 3 -10.76 10.10 21.20
C THR A 3 -9.52 9.35 20.71
N VAL A 4 -9.61 8.02 20.63
CA VAL A 4 -8.55 7.18 20.07
C VAL A 4 -8.74 7.11 18.56
N HIS A 5 -7.75 7.58 17.79
CA HIS A 5 -7.73 7.37 16.35
C HIS A 5 -7.13 5.99 16.06
N ALA A 6 -7.81 5.23 15.21
CA ALA A 6 -7.40 3.89 14.84
C ALA A 6 -7.66 3.62 13.37
N VAL A 7 -6.88 2.70 12.80
CA VAL A 7 -7.11 2.15 11.47
C VAL A 7 -7.79 0.79 11.61
N TYR A 8 -8.83 0.55 10.82
CA TYR A 8 -9.50 -0.73 10.76
C TYR A 8 -8.87 -1.59 9.65
N GLU A 9 -8.18 -2.66 10.03
CA GLU A 9 -7.49 -3.57 9.12
C GLU A 9 -7.72 -5.02 9.53
N HIS A 10 -8.12 -5.86 8.57
CA HIS A 10 -8.34 -7.30 8.77
C HIS A 10 -9.27 -7.64 9.97
N GLY A 11 -10.28 -6.81 10.24
CA GLY A 11 -11.20 -7.04 11.36
C GLY A 11 -10.74 -6.48 12.71
N VAL A 12 -9.59 -5.78 12.76
CA VAL A 12 -8.99 -5.28 13.99
C VAL A 12 -8.82 -3.76 13.91
N PHE A 13 -9.23 -3.04 14.97
CA PHE A 13 -8.93 -1.63 15.14
C PHE A 13 -7.55 -1.46 15.76
N ARG A 14 -6.61 -0.85 15.02
CA ARG A 14 -5.23 -0.58 15.45
C ARG A 14 -5.08 0.89 15.83
N PRO A 15 -4.90 1.24 17.10
CA PRO A 15 -4.64 2.61 17.53
C PRO A 15 -3.40 3.17 16.84
N LEU A 16 -3.48 4.43 16.40
CA LEU A 16 -2.32 5.18 15.86
C LEU A 16 -1.40 5.68 16.97
N GLU A 17 -1.91 5.77 18.19
CA GLU A 17 -1.22 6.26 19.38
C GLU A 17 -1.40 5.28 20.54
N ALA A 18 -0.51 5.33 21.53
CA ALA A 18 -0.63 4.51 22.73
C ALA A 18 -1.92 4.86 23.50
N VAL A 19 -2.66 3.82 23.88
CA VAL A 19 -3.88 3.96 24.69
C VAL A 19 -3.53 3.71 26.15
N GLU A 20 -3.64 4.74 26.99
CA GLU A 20 -3.39 4.65 28.43
C GLU A 20 -4.63 4.12 29.17
N LEU A 21 -4.86 2.81 29.10
CA LEU A 21 -5.88 2.10 29.88
C LEU A 21 -5.24 0.95 30.66
N ALA A 22 -5.82 0.61 31.81
CA ALA A 22 -5.38 -0.55 32.57
C ALA A 22 -5.65 -1.84 31.78
N GLU A 23 -4.80 -2.85 31.99
CA GLU A 23 -5.03 -4.18 31.40
C GLU A 23 -6.42 -4.73 31.80
N GLN A 24 -7.06 -5.46 30.87
CA GLN A 24 -8.40 -6.06 31.07
C GLN A 24 -9.54 -5.06 31.33
N THR A 25 -9.39 -3.81 30.91
CA THR A 25 -10.49 -2.82 30.95
C THR A 25 -11.50 -3.11 29.82
N GLU A 26 -12.75 -3.40 30.18
CA GLU A 26 -13.86 -3.46 29.23
C GLU A 26 -14.23 -2.03 28.79
N VAL A 27 -14.37 -1.83 27.47
CA VAL A 27 -14.67 -0.51 26.90
C VAL A 27 -15.79 -0.61 25.87
N GLU A 28 -16.70 0.36 25.91
CA GLU A 28 -17.66 0.61 24.84
C GLU A 28 -17.00 1.52 23.79
N PHE A 29 -17.08 1.12 22.52
CA PHE A 29 -16.43 1.82 21.42
C PHE A 29 -17.41 2.09 20.28
N GLU A 30 -17.54 3.35 19.89
CA GLU A 30 -18.32 3.77 18.72
C GLU A 30 -17.37 4.29 17.63
N PRO A 31 -17.15 3.53 16.54
CA PRO A 31 -16.33 4.00 15.43
C PRO A 31 -17.01 5.14 14.69
N LYS A 32 -16.32 6.28 14.55
CA LYS A 32 -16.69 7.34 13.63
C LYS A 32 -15.75 7.31 12.43
N ILE A 33 -16.32 7.28 11.23
CA ILE A 33 -15.53 7.34 9.99
C ILE A 33 -15.02 8.78 9.84
N ILE A 34 -13.74 8.99 10.14
CA ILE A 34 -13.08 10.32 10.07
C ILE A 34 -12.67 10.68 8.63
N GLY A 35 -12.78 9.73 7.69
CA GLY A 35 -12.48 9.88 6.27
C GLY A 35 -12.11 8.53 5.66
N GLN A 36 -12.23 8.39 4.33
CA GLN A 36 -11.56 7.29 3.63
C GLN A 36 -10.09 7.70 3.49
N ILE A 37 -9.18 6.97 4.14
CA ILE A 37 -7.78 7.00 3.72
C ILE A 37 -7.80 6.34 2.34
N GLU A 38 -7.87 7.15 1.29
CA GLU A 38 -7.58 6.64 -0.04
C GLU A 38 -6.21 5.98 0.05
N PRO A 39 -6.08 4.71 -0.38
CA PRO A 39 -4.78 4.06 -0.41
C PRO A 39 -3.85 5.00 -1.14
N LYS A 40 -2.80 5.50 -0.46
CA LYS A 40 -1.82 6.40 -1.09
C LYS A 40 -1.43 5.73 -2.39
N PRO A 41 -1.82 6.27 -3.55
CA PRO A 41 -1.41 5.67 -4.78
C PRO A 41 0.11 5.87 -4.80
N GLY A 42 0.89 4.79 -4.75
CA GLY A 42 1.98 4.73 -5.71
C GLY A 42 1.24 4.80 -7.02
N SER A 43 1.03 6.02 -7.55
CA SER A 43 -0.05 6.25 -8.49
C SER A 43 0.12 5.23 -9.59
N MET A 44 -0.95 4.51 -9.90
CA MET A 44 -0.88 3.57 -11.00
C MET A 44 -0.29 4.28 -12.23
N GLU A 45 -0.57 5.58 -12.35
CA GLU A 45 0.11 6.56 -13.21
C GLU A 45 1.63 6.65 -13.04
N ALA A 46 2.19 6.76 -11.84
CA ALA A 46 3.64 6.73 -11.60
C ALA A 46 4.27 5.38 -11.96
N ILE A 47 3.59 4.26 -11.66
CA ILE A 47 4.05 2.92 -12.07
C ILE A 47 4.04 2.81 -13.60
N TYR A 48 2.95 3.23 -14.25
CA TYR A 48 2.85 3.25 -15.71
C TYR A 48 3.81 4.24 -16.35
N ALA A 49 4.11 5.37 -15.71
CA ALA A 49 5.09 6.34 -16.17
C ALA A 49 6.48 5.69 -16.26
N ILE A 50 6.93 5.01 -15.21
CA ILE A 50 8.20 4.27 -15.17
C ILE A 50 8.22 3.17 -16.24
N LEU A 51 7.16 2.38 -16.36
CA LEU A 51 7.06 1.31 -17.37
C LEU A 51 7.01 1.83 -18.81
N SER A 52 6.60 3.08 -19.00
CA SER A 52 6.53 3.73 -20.32
C SER A 52 7.83 4.43 -20.72
N GLU A 53 8.83 4.48 -19.84
CA GLU A 53 10.12 5.05 -20.15
C GLU A 53 10.82 4.23 -21.24
N ARG A 54 11.34 4.92 -22.26
CA ARG A 54 12.16 4.27 -23.29
C ARG A 54 13.49 3.88 -22.68
N PHE A 55 13.71 2.58 -22.58
CA PHE A 55 15.01 2.03 -22.20
C PHE A 55 15.79 1.64 -23.46
N GLU A 56 16.85 2.39 -23.77
CA GLU A 56 17.79 2.01 -24.83
C GLU A 56 18.87 1.09 -24.22
N SER A 57 18.69 -0.22 -24.38
CA SER A 57 19.66 -1.22 -23.90
C SER A 57 21.00 -1.20 -24.64
N GLY A 58 21.08 -0.49 -25.77
CA GLY A 58 22.24 -0.49 -26.67
C GLY A 58 22.40 -1.78 -27.49
N GLU A 59 21.57 -2.79 -27.24
CA GLU A 59 21.57 -4.04 -27.99
C GLU A 59 20.81 -3.87 -29.32
N ARG A 60 21.47 -4.22 -30.42
CA ARG A 60 20.83 -4.31 -31.74
C ARG A 60 20.31 -5.74 -31.92
N ASP A 61 19.13 -5.84 -32.51
CA ASP A 61 18.49 -7.11 -32.89
C ASP A 61 18.26 -8.11 -31.74
N VAL A 62 17.55 -7.65 -30.70
CA VAL A 62 17.06 -8.52 -29.61
C VAL A 62 16.10 -9.62 -30.08
N ALA A 63 15.49 -9.47 -31.27
CA ALA A 63 14.57 -10.46 -31.84
C ALA A 63 15.31 -11.66 -32.46
N GLU A 64 16.47 -11.47 -33.06
CA GLU A 64 17.28 -12.54 -33.66
C GLU A 64 17.84 -13.50 -32.59
N ARG A 65 18.27 -12.96 -31.44
CA ARG A 65 18.78 -13.74 -30.28
C ARG A 65 17.74 -14.65 -29.62
N HIS A 66 16.46 -14.39 -29.84
CA HIS A 66 15.37 -15.20 -29.28
C HIS A 66 15.40 -16.65 -29.81
N ASN A 67 15.92 -16.86 -31.02
CA ASN A 67 15.95 -18.17 -31.68
C ASN A 67 17.24 -18.97 -31.38
N GLU A 68 18.25 -18.37 -30.75
CA GLU A 68 19.54 -19.03 -30.44
C GLU A 68 19.44 -20.03 -29.28
N HIS A 69 18.39 -19.92 -28.47
CA HIS A 69 18.17 -20.75 -27.27
C HIS A 69 16.88 -21.58 -27.31
N GLN A 70 16.16 -21.58 -28.44
CA GLN A 70 15.01 -22.46 -28.63
C GLN A 70 15.44 -23.73 -29.37
N PRO A 71 15.25 -24.93 -28.78
CA PRO A 71 15.47 -26.20 -29.47
C PRO A 71 14.46 -26.45 -30.60
#